data_AF-A0AAV6PAY4-F1
#
_entry.id   AF-A0AAV6PAY4-F1
#
_cell.length_a   1.000
_cell.length_b   1.000
_cell.length_c   1.000
_cell.angle_alpha   90.00
_cell.angle_beta   90.00
_cell.angle_gamma   90.00
#
_symmetry.space_group_name_H-M   'P 1'
#
loop_
_entity.id
_entity.type
_entity.pdbx_description
1 polymer ?
#
loop_
_entity_poly.entity_id
_entity_poly.type
_entity_poly.pdbx_seq_one_letter_code
_entity_poly.pdbx_strand_id
1 'polypeptide(L)'
;STTSTPVMCSSPVSVLYSSPSSSVNHSPASSAIGSPPSSSAAFVPNWVENLKIPWHNLPEELVQILERQKRPSPRLRREMVRTVVSEMMKTCKNPTKRNTTEIAKRMVAKYPKSLEDVIDGDVIGLGYHSLVKQLQSRIENVKRPDTPMITKRKAQLDDDDTDEIPTEQKASVQDTYGCVNWEPKHLPLSETAESQLDKKERMKMLFENNNYQTEDVIEHIKSTFYTQCKEINKGTSIETLCREWPFLFIQAGMAEHFQQLTGVSLTGSFHENVDKKGERLLNFLKTGDSRKHKPVLNALLKLQAERNQSSGCSEEVIEMVLLLMAHFGENEAHLFHCVEETSLAKEVQMKDVPLTPCLIVL
;
A
#
# COMPACT_ATOMS: atom_id res chain seq x y z
N SER A 1 -6.52 -14.02 70.11
CA SER A 1 -5.32 -14.76 70.53
C SER A 1 -4.53 -15.18 69.30
N THR A 2 -3.20 -14.97 69.36
CA THR A 2 -2.11 -15.60 68.55
C THR A 2 -2.20 -15.45 67.03
N THR A 3 -1.54 -14.50 66.34
CA THR A 3 -0.10 -14.24 66.13
C THR A 3 0.74 -15.47 65.73
N SER A 4 1.27 -15.49 64.49
CA SER A 4 2.72 -15.48 64.17
C SER A 4 3.00 -15.71 62.67
N THR A 5 3.77 -14.78 62.07
CA THR A 5 4.63 -14.97 60.88
C THR A 5 6.00 -15.53 61.33
N PRO A 6 6.83 -16.15 60.45
CA PRO A 6 7.83 -15.46 59.58
C PRO A 6 8.00 -16.14 58.19
N VAL A 7 8.39 -15.53 57.06
CA VAL A 7 9.61 -14.81 56.58
C VAL A 7 10.79 -15.70 56.12
N MET A 8 11.33 -15.32 54.94
CA MET A 8 12.59 -15.65 54.22
C MET A 8 12.61 -16.90 53.32
N CYS A 9 13.21 -16.97 52.11
CA CYS A 9 14.03 -16.18 51.17
C CYS A 9 15.11 -17.14 50.62
N SER A 10 15.37 -17.19 49.31
CA SER A 10 16.69 -17.40 48.63
C SER A 10 16.64 -18.25 47.34
N SER A 11 16.76 -17.57 46.19
CA SER A 11 17.72 -17.71 45.08
C SER A 11 18.25 -19.05 44.50
N PRO A 12 18.76 -19.04 43.24
CA PRO A 12 18.75 -20.15 42.28
C PRO A 12 20.12 -20.82 42.06
N VAL A 13 20.14 -22.02 41.45
CA VAL A 13 21.38 -22.66 40.96
C VAL A 13 21.12 -23.42 39.64
N SER A 14 21.94 -23.11 38.64
CA SER A 14 22.10 -23.77 37.34
C SER A 14 22.87 -25.10 37.46
N VAL A 15 22.87 -25.95 36.39
CA VAL A 15 24.03 -26.71 35.84
C VAL A 15 23.62 -28.06 35.21
N LEU A 16 23.85 -28.13 33.88
CA LEU A 16 24.37 -29.20 33.00
C LEU A 16 23.86 -30.67 32.98
N TYR A 17 23.52 -31.07 31.74
CA TYR A 17 23.91 -32.28 30.96
C TYR A 17 24.03 -33.66 31.63
N SER A 18 23.39 -34.66 31.02
CA SER A 18 24.05 -35.93 30.58
C SER A 18 23.17 -36.74 29.62
N SER A 19 23.78 -37.25 28.57
CA SER A 19 23.26 -38.22 27.59
C SER A 19 23.17 -39.64 28.17
N PRO A 20 22.70 -40.61 27.36
CA PRO A 20 23.58 -41.75 27.12
C PRO A 20 23.67 -42.16 25.65
N SER A 21 24.86 -42.62 25.31
CA SER A 21 25.28 -43.18 24.03
C SER A 21 25.11 -44.71 24.01
N SER A 22 24.93 -45.30 22.83
CA SER A 22 25.49 -46.63 22.53
C SER A 22 25.71 -46.81 21.03
N SER A 23 26.98 -46.89 20.69
CA SER A 23 27.67 -47.19 19.42
C SER A 23 27.65 -48.67 19.05
N VAL A 24 27.72 -49.04 17.75
CA VAL A 24 28.72 -49.98 17.19
C VAL A 24 28.97 -49.72 15.69
N ASN A 25 30.25 -49.79 15.31
CA ASN A 25 30.88 -49.57 14.01
C ASN A 25 30.63 -50.67 12.95
N HIS A 26 30.73 -50.31 11.67
CA HIS A 26 31.48 -51.06 10.64
C HIS A 26 32.05 -50.10 9.56
N SER A 27 33.34 -50.22 9.26
CA SER A 27 34.04 -49.71 8.05
C SER A 27 34.10 -50.85 7.00
N PRO A 28 34.41 -50.67 5.69
CA PRO A 28 35.45 -49.78 5.14
C PRO A 28 35.24 -49.22 3.71
N ALA A 29 36.31 -48.59 3.21
CA ALA A 29 36.71 -48.37 1.81
C ALA A 29 36.52 -46.95 1.22
N SER A 30 37.67 -46.37 0.90
CA SER A 30 37.85 -45.13 0.14
C SER A 30 37.53 -45.35 -1.34
N SER A 31 36.74 -44.45 -1.91
CA SER A 31 36.67 -44.19 -3.36
C SER A 31 36.45 -42.69 -3.56
N ALA A 32 37.42 -42.05 -4.21
CA ALA A 32 37.39 -40.63 -4.56
C ALA A 32 36.31 -40.36 -5.61
N ILE A 33 35.48 -39.33 -5.39
CA ILE A 33 34.68 -38.68 -6.44
C ILE A 33 34.73 -37.17 -6.19
N GLY A 34 35.20 -36.45 -7.20
CA GLY A 34 35.60 -35.05 -7.14
C GLY A 34 34.47 -34.08 -6.84
N SER A 35 34.83 -33.02 -6.12
CA SER A 35 34.01 -31.81 -5.97
C SER A 35 33.84 -31.11 -7.33
N PRO A 36 32.66 -30.57 -7.66
CA PRO A 36 32.51 -29.74 -8.85
C PRO A 36 33.33 -28.46 -8.68
N PRO A 37 34.07 -28.00 -9.70
CA PRO A 37 34.80 -26.75 -9.61
C PRO A 37 33.82 -25.59 -9.48
N SER A 38 34.14 -24.71 -8.53
CA SER A 38 33.59 -23.37 -8.37
C SER A 38 33.48 -22.71 -9.74
N SER A 39 32.30 -22.20 -10.06
CA SER A 39 32.05 -21.51 -11.32
C SER A 39 33.14 -20.45 -11.54
N SER A 40 33.85 -20.64 -12.65
CA SER A 40 34.87 -19.77 -13.15
C SER A 40 34.35 -18.33 -13.19
N ALA A 41 34.98 -17.46 -12.39
CA ALA A 41 34.93 -16.03 -12.63
C ALA A 41 35.50 -15.80 -14.03
N ALA A 42 34.62 -15.71 -15.02
CA ALA A 42 35.00 -15.35 -16.38
C ALA A 42 35.78 -14.04 -16.30
N PHE A 43 37.05 -14.10 -16.66
CA PHE A 43 37.93 -12.95 -16.78
C PHE A 43 37.37 -12.09 -17.92
N VAL A 44 36.45 -11.19 -17.61
CA VAL A 44 36.00 -10.17 -18.56
C VAL A 44 37.22 -9.27 -18.77
N PRO A 45 37.75 -9.14 -20.00
CA PRO A 45 38.78 -8.15 -20.29
C PRO A 45 38.33 -6.81 -19.73
N ASN A 46 39.24 -6.00 -19.18
CA ASN A 46 38.92 -4.75 -18.50
C ASN A 46 38.39 -3.69 -19.50
N TRP A 47 37.21 -3.93 -20.07
CA TRP A 47 36.58 -3.17 -21.15
C TRP A 47 36.41 -1.71 -20.80
N VAL A 48 36.33 -1.42 -19.50
CA VAL A 48 36.22 -0.08 -18.93
C VAL A 48 37.42 0.78 -19.27
N GLU A 49 38.62 0.20 -19.35
CA GLU A 49 39.84 0.92 -19.74
C GLU A 49 39.81 1.27 -21.24
N ASN A 50 39.29 0.35 -22.07
CA ASN A 50 39.19 0.52 -23.52
C ASN A 50 37.97 1.33 -23.97
N LEU A 51 36.96 1.51 -23.10
CA LEU A 51 35.78 2.30 -23.42
C LEU A 51 36.19 3.76 -23.65
N LYS A 52 35.87 4.29 -24.83
CA LYS A 52 35.98 5.72 -25.11
C LYS A 52 34.69 6.42 -24.67
N ILE A 53 34.80 7.39 -23.77
CA ILE A 53 33.65 8.19 -23.35
C ILE A 53 33.13 8.96 -24.58
N PRO A 54 31.83 8.86 -24.91
CA PRO A 54 31.26 9.32 -26.18
C PRO A 54 31.03 10.84 -26.20
N TRP A 55 32.10 11.63 -26.07
CA TRP A 55 32.02 13.09 -26.04
C TRP A 55 31.36 13.69 -27.29
N HIS A 56 31.54 13.05 -28.45
CA HIS A 56 30.97 13.48 -29.74
C HIS A 56 29.46 13.22 -29.88
N ASN A 57 28.89 12.35 -29.04
CA ASN A 57 27.45 12.08 -29.02
C ASN A 57 26.71 12.97 -28.02
N LEU A 58 27.41 13.91 -27.37
CA LEU A 58 26.81 14.89 -26.48
C LEU A 58 26.28 16.08 -27.29
N PRO A 59 25.21 16.74 -26.84
CA PRO A 59 24.74 17.98 -27.46
C PRO A 59 25.85 19.02 -27.55
N GLU A 60 25.89 19.74 -28.67
CA GLU A 60 26.90 20.78 -28.94
C GLU A 60 26.99 21.82 -27.81
N GLU A 61 25.84 22.23 -27.27
CA GLU A 61 25.75 23.14 -26.12
C GLU A 61 26.48 22.59 -24.88
N LEU A 62 26.32 21.29 -24.58
CA LEU A 62 26.98 20.65 -23.45
C LEU A 62 28.49 20.55 -23.68
N VAL A 63 28.93 20.19 -24.90
CA VAL A 63 30.37 20.13 -25.23
C VAL A 63 31.00 21.50 -25.03
N GLN A 64 30.40 22.58 -25.53
CA GLN A 64 30.91 23.93 -25.35
C GLN A 64 31.00 24.35 -23.87
N ILE A 65 30.05 23.95 -23.03
CA ILE A 65 30.08 24.22 -21.58
C ILE A 65 31.24 23.48 -20.91
N LEU A 66 31.48 22.22 -21.27
CA LEU A 66 32.57 21.40 -20.74
C LEU A 66 33.94 21.93 -21.18
N GLU A 67 34.10 22.28 -22.46
CA GLU A 67 35.34 22.88 -22.99
C GLU A 67 35.65 24.23 -22.31
N ARG A 68 34.61 25.01 -21.98
CA ARG A 68 34.74 26.25 -21.20
C ARG A 68 34.97 26.01 -19.70
N GLN A 69 35.08 24.75 -19.26
CA GLN A 69 35.28 24.36 -17.86
C GLN A 69 34.21 24.94 -16.92
N LYS A 70 32.97 25.08 -17.42
CA LYS A 70 31.80 25.56 -16.68
C LYS A 70 30.92 24.41 -16.23
N ARG A 71 30.25 24.57 -15.09
CA ARG A 71 29.34 23.54 -14.56
C ARG A 71 28.07 23.47 -15.42
N PRO A 72 27.70 22.30 -15.97
CA PRO A 72 26.49 22.15 -16.76
C PRO A 72 25.23 22.23 -15.89
N SER A 73 24.13 22.67 -16.50
CA SER A 73 22.83 22.68 -15.84
C SER A 73 22.38 21.26 -15.45
N PRO A 74 21.48 21.11 -14.45
CA PRO A 74 20.99 19.79 -14.05
C PRO A 74 20.38 18.98 -15.20
N ARG A 75 19.73 19.64 -16.16
CA ARG A 75 19.16 19.00 -17.36
C ARG A 75 20.25 18.42 -18.25
N LEU A 76 21.25 19.23 -18.62
CA LEU A 76 22.35 18.81 -19.49
C LEU A 76 23.24 17.75 -18.82
N ARG A 77 23.46 17.84 -17.50
CA ARG A 77 24.17 16.80 -16.74
C ARG A 77 23.45 15.45 -16.80
N ARG A 78 22.10 15.44 -16.67
CA ARG A 78 21.33 14.18 -16.81
C ARG A 78 21.42 13.61 -18.22
N GLU A 79 21.41 14.45 -19.24
CA GLU A 79 21.56 14.03 -20.64
C GLU A 79 22.93 13.40 -20.89
N MET A 80 24.00 14.04 -20.41
CA MET A 80 25.35 13.47 -20.41
C MET A 80 25.38 12.06 -19.79
N VAL A 81 24.81 11.92 -18.59
CA VAL A 81 24.74 10.64 -17.86
C VAL A 81 23.98 9.59 -18.67
N ARG A 82 22.86 9.96 -19.33
CA ARG A 82 22.11 9.04 -20.19
C ARG A 82 22.94 8.56 -21.37
N THR A 83 23.60 9.47 -22.10
CA THR A 83 24.41 9.11 -23.27
C THR A 83 25.58 8.20 -22.89
N VAL A 84 26.28 8.53 -21.81
CA VAL A 84 27.41 7.70 -21.31
C VAL A 84 26.93 6.31 -20.89
N VAL A 85 25.83 6.22 -20.13
CA VAL A 85 25.29 4.91 -19.72
C VAL A 85 24.80 4.10 -20.92
N SER A 86 24.17 4.73 -21.92
CA SER A 86 23.77 4.04 -23.15
C SER A 86 24.95 3.37 -23.85
N GLU A 87 26.10 4.04 -23.94
CA GLU A 87 27.32 3.43 -24.48
C GLU A 87 27.90 2.34 -23.58
N MET A 88 27.93 2.54 -22.26
CA MET A 88 28.37 1.51 -21.31
C MET A 88 27.54 0.22 -21.45
N MET A 89 26.23 0.35 -21.62
CA MET A 89 25.31 -0.78 -21.75
C MET A 89 25.43 -1.52 -23.08
N LYS A 90 25.89 -0.85 -24.16
CA LYS A 90 26.24 -1.51 -25.43
C LYS A 90 27.45 -2.44 -25.27
N THR A 91 28.41 -2.06 -24.43
CA THR A 91 29.62 -2.85 -24.19
C THR A 91 29.43 -3.91 -23.11
N CYS A 92 28.69 -3.61 -22.05
CA CYS A 92 28.48 -4.51 -20.92
C CYS A 92 27.04 -4.45 -20.43
N LYS A 93 26.33 -5.58 -20.49
CA LYS A 93 24.93 -5.70 -20.03
C LYS A 93 24.76 -5.43 -18.53
N ASN A 94 25.80 -5.65 -17.73
CA ASN A 94 25.79 -5.52 -16.27
C ASN A 94 27.01 -4.74 -15.76
N PRO A 95 27.12 -3.41 -16.00
CA PRO A 95 28.25 -2.64 -15.50
C PRO A 95 28.26 -2.62 -13.97
N THR A 96 29.41 -2.90 -13.37
CA THR A 96 29.55 -2.95 -11.90
C THR A 96 29.78 -1.55 -11.30
N LYS A 97 29.73 -1.47 -9.97
CA LYS A 97 30.14 -0.27 -9.22
C LYS A 97 31.59 0.15 -9.52
N ARG A 98 32.49 -0.80 -9.74
CA ARG A 98 33.88 -0.50 -10.13
C ARG A 98 33.92 0.18 -11.50
N ASN A 99 33.15 -0.33 -12.46
CA ASN A 99 33.11 0.19 -13.82
C ASN A 99 32.59 1.65 -13.84
N THR A 100 31.48 1.91 -13.14
CA THR A 100 30.93 3.28 -13.02
C THR A 100 31.88 4.24 -12.32
N THR A 101 32.63 3.76 -11.33
CA THR A 101 33.64 4.56 -10.62
C THR A 101 34.78 4.98 -11.55
N GLU A 102 35.31 4.05 -12.34
CA GLU A 102 36.43 4.33 -13.23
C GLU A 102 36.04 5.28 -14.37
N ILE A 103 34.85 5.11 -14.94
CA ILE A 103 34.33 6.05 -15.94
C ILE A 103 34.12 7.44 -15.35
N ALA A 104 33.56 7.55 -14.14
CA ALA A 104 33.38 8.84 -13.48
C ALA A 104 34.72 9.55 -13.21
N LYS A 105 35.74 8.81 -12.76
CA LYS A 105 37.10 9.35 -12.58
C LYS A 105 37.65 9.92 -13.88
N ARG A 106 37.54 9.17 -14.98
CA ARG A 106 38.01 9.63 -16.30
C ARG A 106 37.26 10.85 -16.82
N MET A 107 35.95 10.94 -16.54
CA MET A 107 35.15 12.12 -16.89
C MET A 107 35.57 13.35 -16.09
N VAL A 108 35.73 13.23 -14.77
CA VAL A 108 36.16 14.33 -13.90
C VAL A 108 37.60 14.74 -14.21
N ALA A 109 38.50 13.80 -14.46
CA ALA A 109 39.89 14.11 -14.85
C ALA A 109 39.97 14.93 -16.14
N LYS A 110 39.03 14.75 -17.08
CA LYS A 110 38.97 15.53 -18.32
C LYS A 110 38.40 16.94 -18.10
N TYR A 111 37.35 17.05 -17.27
CA TYR A 111 36.66 18.32 -17.02
C TYR A 111 36.46 18.57 -15.51
N PRO A 112 37.54 18.83 -14.76
CA PRO A 112 37.48 18.91 -13.30
C PRO A 112 36.55 20.03 -12.84
N LYS A 113 36.71 21.25 -13.37
CA LYS A 113 35.88 22.41 -12.95
C LYS A 113 34.40 22.27 -13.31
N SER A 114 34.09 21.46 -14.31
CA SER A 114 32.70 21.22 -14.74
C SER A 114 32.02 20.10 -13.97
N LEU A 115 32.76 19.04 -13.60
CA LEU A 115 32.17 17.78 -13.16
C LEU A 115 32.49 17.40 -11.72
N GLU A 116 33.53 17.97 -11.13
CA GLU A 116 33.96 17.74 -9.75
C GLU A 116 32.93 18.23 -8.74
N ASP A 117 32.79 17.48 -7.65
CA ASP A 117 31.86 17.75 -6.55
C ASP A 117 32.40 18.86 -5.65
N VAL A 118 32.30 20.11 -6.11
CA VAL A 118 32.68 21.29 -5.32
C VAL A 118 31.45 21.94 -4.69
N ILE A 119 31.52 22.24 -3.38
CA ILE A 119 30.58 23.10 -2.63
C ILE A 119 31.41 24.15 -1.90
N ASP A 120 31.07 25.43 -2.06
CA ASP A 120 31.75 26.57 -1.42
C ASP A 120 33.29 26.62 -1.57
N GLY A 121 33.80 26.05 -2.67
CA GLY A 121 35.23 26.00 -2.99
C GLY A 121 35.94 24.73 -2.52
N ASP A 122 35.30 23.92 -1.67
CA ASP A 122 35.85 22.67 -1.17
C ASP A 122 35.39 21.47 -2.00
N VAL A 123 36.33 20.56 -2.30
CA VAL A 123 36.04 19.29 -2.96
C VAL A 123 35.43 18.33 -1.95
N ILE A 124 34.20 17.89 -2.19
CA ILE A 124 33.50 16.94 -1.34
C ILE A 124 33.94 15.51 -1.65
N GLY A 125 34.47 14.84 -0.63
CA GLY A 125 34.92 13.45 -0.72
C GLY A 125 36.03 13.29 -1.77
N LEU A 126 35.89 12.32 -2.67
CA LEU A 126 36.82 12.09 -3.78
C LEU A 126 36.49 12.91 -5.05
N GLY A 127 35.56 13.86 -4.98
CA GLY A 127 35.23 14.77 -6.09
C GLY A 127 34.37 14.18 -7.23
N TYR A 128 34.15 12.87 -7.28
CA TYR A 128 33.39 12.21 -8.35
C TYR A 128 32.15 11.42 -7.87
N HIS A 129 31.84 11.46 -6.59
CA HIS A 129 30.83 10.59 -5.98
C HIS A 129 29.42 10.84 -6.52
N SER A 130 29.04 12.09 -6.76
CA SER A 130 27.73 12.43 -7.32
C SER A 130 27.55 11.84 -8.72
N LEU A 131 28.61 11.88 -9.53
CA LEU A 131 28.60 11.35 -10.88
C LEU A 131 28.51 9.83 -10.88
N VAL A 132 29.22 9.16 -9.96
CA VAL A 132 29.12 7.70 -9.77
C VAL A 132 27.69 7.30 -9.40
N LYS A 133 27.07 7.99 -8.44
CA LYS A 133 25.67 7.73 -8.05
C LYS A 133 24.73 7.91 -9.24
N GLN A 134 24.90 8.99 -10.01
CA GLN A 134 24.05 9.26 -11.18
C GLN A 134 24.18 8.19 -12.27
N LEU A 135 25.40 7.72 -12.56
CA LEU A 135 25.64 6.62 -13.50
C LEU A 135 25.00 5.31 -13.00
N GLN A 136 25.17 4.99 -11.71
CA GLN A 136 24.59 3.78 -11.08
C GLN A 136 23.06 3.80 -11.11
N SER A 137 22.45 4.89 -10.64
CA SER A 137 21.00 5.04 -10.66
C SER A 137 20.45 4.96 -12.08
N ARG A 138 21.16 5.50 -13.08
CA ARG A 138 20.71 5.36 -14.47
C ARG A 138 20.82 3.92 -14.98
N ILE A 139 21.89 3.19 -14.66
CA ILE A 139 22.03 1.76 -14.99
C ILE A 139 20.91 0.95 -14.33
N GLU A 140 20.66 1.15 -13.05
CA GLU A 140 19.56 0.51 -12.33
C GLU A 140 18.22 0.82 -12.99
N ASN A 141 17.96 2.09 -13.35
CA ASN A 141 16.74 2.49 -14.02
C ASN A 141 16.57 1.85 -15.41
N VAL A 142 17.64 1.65 -16.18
CA VAL A 142 17.60 0.97 -17.49
C VAL A 142 17.40 -0.54 -17.32
N LYS A 143 17.90 -1.11 -16.22
CA LYS A 143 17.78 -2.55 -15.92
C LYS A 143 16.49 -2.92 -15.20
N ARG A 144 15.73 -1.94 -14.72
CA ARG A 144 14.40 -2.20 -14.17
C ARG A 144 13.54 -2.79 -15.29
N PRO A 145 12.92 -3.96 -15.09
CA PRO A 145 11.89 -4.41 -16.01
C PRO A 145 10.81 -3.33 -16.09
N ASP A 146 10.26 -3.10 -17.29
CA ASP A 146 9.15 -2.15 -17.49
C ASP A 146 7.91 -2.52 -16.63
N THR A 147 7.89 -3.75 -16.11
CA THR A 147 6.91 -4.24 -15.14
C THR A 147 7.50 -4.25 -13.72
N PRO A 148 7.05 -3.38 -12.80
CA PRO A 148 7.47 -3.44 -11.40
C PRO A 148 6.96 -4.73 -10.72
N MET A 149 7.89 -5.52 -10.20
CA MET A 149 7.58 -6.68 -9.37
C MET A 149 7.28 -6.19 -7.95
N ILE A 150 6.00 -6.11 -7.57
CA ILE A 150 5.62 -5.96 -6.16
C ILE A 150 5.72 -7.35 -5.52
N THR A 151 6.78 -7.58 -4.74
CA THR A 151 6.81 -8.67 -3.77
C THR A 151 5.87 -8.30 -2.63
N LYS A 152 4.59 -8.67 -2.70
CA LYS A 152 3.69 -8.57 -1.54
C LYS A 152 4.29 -9.43 -0.43
N ARG A 153 4.44 -8.88 0.79
CA ARG A 153 4.76 -9.71 1.97
C ARG A 153 3.64 -10.74 2.11
N LYS A 154 4.01 -12.03 2.12
CA LYS A 154 3.06 -13.10 2.44
C LYS A 154 2.48 -12.77 3.82
N ALA A 155 1.16 -12.60 3.90
CA ALA A 155 0.48 -12.79 5.17
C ALA A 155 0.72 -14.25 5.54
N GLN A 156 1.36 -14.51 6.69
CA GLN A 156 1.37 -15.85 7.24
C GLN A 156 -0.09 -16.19 7.55
N LEU A 157 -0.67 -17.07 6.74
CA LEU A 157 -1.78 -17.88 7.20
C LEU A 157 -1.13 -18.96 8.06
N ASP A 158 -1.51 -18.97 9.34
CA ASP A 158 -1.25 -20.11 10.20
C ASP A 158 -2.02 -21.31 9.63
N ASP A 159 -1.34 -22.46 9.58
CA ASP A 159 -1.84 -23.81 9.30
C ASP A 159 -1.96 -24.24 7.83
N ASP A 160 -0.93 -24.94 7.31
CA ASP A 160 -0.99 -26.38 6.99
C ASP A 160 0.33 -26.84 6.34
N ASP A 161 0.79 -28.03 6.74
CA ASP A 161 2.06 -28.65 6.40
C ASP A 161 1.96 -29.38 5.05
N THR A 162 2.09 -28.65 3.95
CA THR A 162 2.30 -29.25 2.62
C THR A 162 3.34 -28.47 1.79
N ASP A 163 4.39 -29.19 1.38
CA ASP A 163 5.51 -28.76 0.54
C ASP A 163 5.12 -28.50 -0.95
N GLU A 164 4.00 -27.82 -1.21
CA GLU A 164 3.70 -27.30 -2.55
C GLU A 164 3.96 -25.80 -2.61
N ILE A 165 5.03 -25.42 -3.32
CA ILE A 165 5.34 -24.04 -3.68
C ILE A 165 4.16 -23.49 -4.49
N PRO A 166 3.36 -22.54 -3.97
CA PRO A 166 2.27 -21.98 -4.75
C PRO A 166 2.86 -21.20 -5.92
N THR A 167 2.43 -21.53 -7.13
CA THR A 167 2.85 -20.85 -8.37
C THR A 167 2.77 -19.34 -8.20
N GLU A 168 3.85 -18.64 -8.57
CA GLU A 168 3.94 -17.18 -8.52
C GLU A 168 2.75 -16.57 -9.26
N GLN A 169 1.75 -16.09 -8.51
CA GLN A 169 0.63 -15.37 -9.08
C GLN A 169 1.17 -14.06 -9.64
N LYS A 170 1.17 -13.95 -10.96
CA LYS A 170 1.38 -12.69 -11.67
C LYS A 170 0.48 -11.66 -11.04
N ALA A 171 1.06 -10.61 -10.46
CA ALA A 171 0.29 -9.50 -9.92
C ALA A 171 -0.58 -8.93 -11.05
N SER A 172 -1.90 -9.09 -10.92
CA SER A 172 -2.83 -8.40 -11.78
C SER A 172 -2.61 -6.89 -11.59
N VAL A 173 -2.42 -6.23 -12.73
CA VAL A 173 -2.39 -4.79 -13.01
C VAL A 173 -2.47 -3.88 -11.78
N GLN A 174 -1.37 -3.18 -11.53
CA GLN A 174 -1.20 -2.19 -10.47
C GLN A 174 -2.19 -1.01 -10.53
N ASP A 175 -2.45 -0.49 -9.33
CA ASP A 175 -2.79 0.89 -8.98
C ASP A 175 -4.25 1.35 -8.99
N THR A 176 -5.18 0.43 -8.69
CA THR A 176 -6.50 0.80 -8.19
C THR A 176 -6.58 0.52 -6.71
N TYR A 177 -6.45 1.55 -5.87
CA TYR A 177 -6.74 1.63 -4.41
C TYR A 177 -7.53 0.45 -3.80
N GLY A 178 -6.96 -0.77 -3.76
CA GLY A 178 -7.68 -1.99 -3.37
C GLY A 178 -8.83 -2.44 -4.28
N CYS A 179 -9.11 -1.81 -5.43
CA CYS A 179 -10.20 -2.22 -6.32
C CYS A 179 -9.72 -3.30 -7.32
N VAL A 180 -10.37 -4.46 -7.29
CA VAL A 180 -10.09 -5.62 -8.14
C VAL A 180 -10.84 -5.57 -9.48
N ASN A 181 -11.92 -4.78 -9.56
CA ASN A 181 -12.79 -4.70 -10.74
C ASN A 181 -13.18 -3.25 -11.10
N TRP A 182 -12.19 -2.34 -11.12
CA TRP A 182 -12.40 -0.91 -11.37
C TRP A 182 -12.87 -0.57 -12.79
N GLU A 183 -12.35 -1.25 -13.81
CA GLU A 183 -12.72 -0.99 -15.20
C GLU A 183 -13.12 -2.30 -15.90
N PRO A 184 -14.39 -2.71 -15.77
CA PRO A 184 -14.91 -3.90 -16.44
C PRO A 184 -14.74 -3.81 -17.95
N LYS A 185 -13.88 -4.67 -18.51
CA LYS A 185 -13.57 -4.68 -19.95
C LYS A 185 -14.63 -5.38 -20.79
N HIS A 186 -15.27 -6.40 -20.22
CA HIS A 186 -16.21 -7.26 -20.91
C HIS A 186 -17.53 -7.29 -20.15
N LEU A 187 -18.61 -7.35 -20.92
CA LEU A 187 -19.94 -7.57 -20.39
C LEU A 187 -20.03 -9.04 -19.90
N PRO A 188 -20.73 -9.34 -18.80
CA PRO A 188 -20.91 -10.72 -18.36
C PRO A 188 -21.57 -11.58 -19.45
N LEU A 189 -21.21 -12.85 -19.55
CA LEU A 189 -21.71 -13.75 -20.62
C LEU A 189 -23.24 -13.91 -20.61
N SER A 190 -23.87 -13.79 -19.45
CA SER A 190 -25.33 -13.86 -19.29
C SER A 190 -26.05 -12.57 -19.69
N GLU A 191 -25.31 -11.50 -19.98
CA GLU A 191 -25.85 -10.16 -20.18
C GLU A 191 -25.60 -9.69 -21.62
N THR A 192 -26.49 -8.81 -22.09
CA THR A 192 -26.31 -8.02 -23.33
C THR A 192 -26.46 -6.54 -23.01
N ALA A 193 -26.06 -5.66 -23.93
CA ALA A 193 -26.28 -4.22 -23.77
C ALA A 193 -27.77 -3.87 -23.61
N GLU A 194 -28.64 -4.56 -24.34
CA GLU A 194 -30.10 -4.41 -24.23
C GLU A 194 -30.60 -4.91 -22.88
N SER A 195 -30.15 -6.09 -22.43
CA SER A 195 -30.55 -6.64 -21.13
C SER A 195 -30.14 -5.75 -19.94
N GLN A 196 -28.95 -5.12 -20.02
CA GLN A 196 -28.49 -4.14 -19.03
C GLN A 196 -29.41 -2.92 -18.97
N LEU A 197 -29.86 -2.41 -20.13
CA LEU A 197 -30.77 -1.28 -20.21
C LEU A 197 -32.16 -1.64 -19.67
N ASP A 198 -32.68 -2.81 -20.02
CA ASP A 198 -33.97 -3.30 -19.52
C ASP A 198 -33.95 -3.47 -18.00
N LYS A 199 -32.85 -3.98 -17.44
CA LYS A 199 -32.65 -4.12 -16.00
C LYS A 199 -32.55 -2.76 -15.31
N LYS A 200 -31.84 -1.80 -15.92
CA LYS A 200 -31.76 -0.43 -15.42
C LYS A 200 -33.15 0.19 -15.30
N GLU A 201 -33.98 0.08 -16.34
CA GLU A 201 -35.33 0.63 -16.32
C GLU A 201 -36.24 -0.10 -15.32
N ARG A 202 -36.11 -1.43 -15.22
CA ARG A 202 -36.81 -2.21 -14.20
C ARG A 202 -36.43 -1.78 -12.78
N MET A 203 -35.14 -1.59 -12.49
CA MET A 203 -34.67 -1.14 -11.17
C MET A 203 -35.27 0.22 -10.79
N LYS A 204 -35.34 1.16 -11.75
CA LYS A 204 -36.00 2.46 -11.54
C LYS A 204 -37.47 2.30 -11.17
N MET A 205 -38.22 1.50 -11.94
CA MET A 205 -39.63 1.23 -11.65
C MET A 205 -39.84 0.54 -10.29
N LEU A 206 -38.98 -0.42 -9.91
CA LEU A 206 -39.09 -1.10 -8.61
C LEU A 206 -38.83 -0.13 -7.46
N PHE A 207 -37.83 0.75 -7.62
CA PHE A 207 -37.50 1.76 -6.63
C PHE A 207 -38.62 2.78 -6.44
N GLU A 208 -39.19 3.32 -7.52
CA GLU A 208 -40.30 4.28 -7.47
C GLU A 208 -41.55 3.70 -6.77
N ASN A 209 -41.82 2.42 -6.98
CA ASN A 209 -42.96 1.73 -6.38
C ASN A 209 -42.68 1.18 -4.97
N ASN A 210 -41.49 1.38 -4.42
CA ASN A 210 -41.00 0.75 -3.18
C ASN A 210 -41.26 -0.77 -3.14
N ASN A 211 -41.14 -1.43 -4.30
CA ASN A 211 -41.43 -2.85 -4.46
C ASN A 211 -40.15 -3.61 -4.79
N TYR A 212 -39.32 -3.86 -3.78
CA TYR A 212 -38.09 -4.63 -3.94
C TYR A 212 -37.70 -5.30 -2.61
N GLN A 213 -37.07 -6.47 -2.69
CA GLN A 213 -36.41 -7.09 -1.56
C GLN A 213 -34.89 -6.86 -1.63
N THR A 214 -34.21 -7.05 -0.49
CA THR A 214 -32.76 -6.86 -0.38
C THR A 214 -31.99 -7.77 -1.35
N GLU A 215 -32.44 -9.01 -1.49
CA GLU A 215 -31.85 -10.00 -2.38
C GLU A 215 -31.96 -9.59 -3.85
N ASP A 216 -33.12 -9.03 -4.25
CA ASP A 216 -33.34 -8.53 -5.62
C ASP A 216 -32.41 -7.37 -5.93
N VAL A 217 -32.23 -6.45 -4.97
CA VAL A 217 -31.29 -5.33 -5.09
C VAL A 217 -29.87 -5.84 -5.33
N ILE A 218 -29.43 -6.82 -4.53
CA ILE A 218 -28.09 -7.41 -4.65
C ILE A 218 -27.91 -8.05 -6.04
N GLU A 219 -28.88 -8.84 -6.50
CA GLU A 219 -28.83 -9.47 -7.82
C GLU A 219 -28.81 -8.44 -8.96
N HIS A 220 -29.63 -7.40 -8.85
CA HIS A 220 -29.68 -6.31 -9.82
C HIS A 220 -28.35 -5.55 -9.88
N ILE A 221 -27.74 -5.23 -8.74
CA ILE A 221 -26.42 -4.57 -8.69
C ILE A 221 -25.35 -5.45 -9.32
N LYS A 222 -25.29 -6.74 -8.96
CA LYS A 222 -24.31 -7.68 -9.53
C LYS A 222 -24.43 -7.79 -11.03
N SER A 223 -25.65 -8.02 -11.52
CA SER A 223 -25.88 -8.24 -12.95
C SER A 223 -25.65 -6.98 -13.78
N THR A 224 -25.86 -5.78 -13.22
CA THR A 224 -25.68 -4.51 -13.94
C THR A 224 -24.39 -3.73 -13.59
N PHE A 225 -23.50 -4.32 -12.79
CA PHE A 225 -22.25 -3.71 -12.34
C PHE A 225 -21.40 -3.12 -13.47
N TYR A 226 -21.31 -3.84 -14.60
CA TYR A 226 -20.55 -3.38 -15.77
C TYR A 226 -20.99 -1.99 -16.24
N THR A 227 -22.30 -1.75 -16.38
CA THR A 227 -22.83 -0.49 -16.90
C THR A 227 -22.75 0.62 -15.85
N GLN A 228 -23.07 0.30 -14.60
CA GLN A 228 -22.92 1.22 -13.46
C GLN A 228 -21.50 1.77 -13.38
N CYS A 229 -20.50 0.88 -13.37
CA CYS A 229 -19.10 1.25 -13.24
C CYS A 229 -18.63 2.10 -14.44
N LYS A 230 -19.10 1.80 -15.66
CA LYS A 230 -18.82 2.64 -16.83
C LYS A 230 -19.45 4.02 -16.78
N GLU A 231 -20.67 4.16 -16.27
CA GLU A 231 -21.31 5.46 -16.11
C GLU A 231 -20.63 6.30 -15.01
N ILE A 232 -20.24 5.67 -13.90
CA ILE A 232 -19.48 6.32 -12.81
C ILE A 232 -18.12 6.81 -13.33
N ASN A 233 -17.35 5.94 -13.98
CA ASN A 233 -16.01 6.27 -14.46
C ASN A 233 -15.99 7.31 -15.59
N LYS A 234 -17.11 7.51 -16.29
CA LYS A 234 -17.29 8.61 -17.25
C LYS A 234 -17.50 9.98 -16.58
N GLY A 235 -17.63 10.04 -15.26
CA GLY A 235 -17.89 11.27 -14.52
C GLY A 235 -19.35 11.72 -14.59
N THR A 236 -20.29 10.78 -14.74
CA THR A 236 -21.73 11.08 -14.64
C THR A 236 -22.02 11.75 -13.30
N SER A 237 -22.84 12.82 -13.30
CA SER A 237 -23.16 13.54 -12.07
C SER A 237 -23.89 12.66 -11.06
N ILE A 238 -23.67 12.90 -9.76
CA ILE A 238 -24.36 12.18 -8.68
C ILE A 238 -25.87 12.28 -8.83
N GLU A 239 -26.41 13.46 -9.17
CA GLU A 239 -27.85 13.64 -9.42
C GLU A 239 -28.38 12.71 -10.53
N THR A 240 -27.64 12.58 -11.63
CA THR A 240 -28.01 11.66 -12.71
C THR A 240 -27.91 10.21 -12.25
N LEU A 241 -26.84 9.85 -11.53
CA LEU A 241 -26.68 8.50 -10.99
C LEU A 241 -27.80 8.13 -10.01
N CYS A 242 -28.26 9.05 -9.16
CA CYS A 242 -29.37 8.81 -8.24
C CYS A 242 -30.67 8.48 -9.00
N ARG A 243 -30.94 9.15 -10.12
CA ARG A 243 -32.12 8.89 -10.95
C ARG A 243 -31.99 7.61 -11.78
N GLU A 244 -30.81 7.37 -12.32
CA GLU A 244 -30.54 6.29 -13.27
C GLU A 244 -30.22 4.95 -12.59
N TRP A 245 -29.65 4.99 -11.39
CA TRP A 245 -29.21 3.84 -10.60
C TRP A 245 -29.53 4.04 -9.12
N PRO A 246 -30.82 4.15 -8.75
CA PRO A 246 -31.21 4.50 -7.37
C PRO A 246 -30.69 3.51 -6.32
N PHE A 247 -30.56 2.23 -6.69
CA PHE A 247 -30.05 1.21 -5.79
C PHE A 247 -28.56 1.35 -5.43
N LEU A 248 -27.76 2.14 -6.15
CA LEU A 248 -26.40 2.49 -5.73
C LEU A 248 -26.36 3.30 -4.42
N PHE A 249 -27.47 3.97 -4.09
CA PHE A 249 -27.56 4.91 -2.99
C PHE A 249 -28.36 4.37 -1.80
N ILE A 250 -28.67 3.06 -1.79
CA ILE A 250 -29.19 2.36 -0.61
C ILE A 250 -28.13 1.42 -0.04
N GLN A 251 -28.20 1.14 1.26
CA GLN A 251 -27.18 0.38 1.97
C GLN A 251 -26.83 -0.96 1.30
N ALA A 252 -27.83 -1.77 0.95
CA ALA A 252 -27.63 -3.08 0.35
C ALA A 252 -26.91 -2.99 -1.00
N GLY A 253 -27.36 -2.09 -1.88
CA GLY A 253 -26.76 -1.95 -3.20
C GLY A 253 -25.39 -1.27 -3.18
N MET A 254 -25.18 -0.31 -2.28
CA MET A 254 -23.86 0.29 -2.04
C MET A 254 -22.85 -0.75 -1.55
N ALA A 255 -23.24 -1.56 -0.56
CA ALA A 255 -22.39 -2.62 -0.02
C ALA A 255 -22.03 -3.67 -1.09
N GLU A 256 -23.02 -4.08 -1.89
CA GLU A 256 -22.77 -5.03 -2.98
C GLU A 256 -21.89 -4.43 -4.08
N HIS A 257 -22.14 -3.20 -4.51
CA HIS A 257 -21.31 -2.53 -5.51
C HIS A 257 -19.86 -2.37 -5.02
N PHE A 258 -19.68 -2.01 -3.74
CA PHE A 258 -18.35 -1.97 -3.11
C PHE A 258 -17.67 -3.35 -3.11
N GLN A 259 -18.42 -4.42 -2.83
CA GLN A 259 -17.89 -5.78 -2.87
C GLN A 259 -17.49 -6.20 -4.28
N GLN A 260 -18.30 -5.87 -5.30
CA GLN A 260 -17.92 -6.12 -6.70
C GLN A 260 -16.67 -5.34 -7.10
N LEU A 261 -16.52 -4.11 -6.60
CA LEU A 261 -15.39 -3.25 -6.92
C LEU A 261 -14.09 -3.69 -6.25
N THR A 262 -14.15 -4.10 -4.98
CA THR A 262 -12.96 -4.34 -4.13
C THR A 262 -12.70 -5.81 -3.79
N GLY A 263 -13.69 -6.68 -3.98
CA GLY A 263 -13.67 -8.07 -3.50
C GLY A 263 -13.83 -8.21 -1.98
N VAL A 264 -14.09 -7.12 -1.26
CA VAL A 264 -14.24 -7.10 0.20
C VAL A 264 -15.69 -6.85 0.57
N SER A 265 -16.26 -7.73 1.41
CA SER A 265 -17.60 -7.49 1.97
C SER A 265 -17.53 -6.39 3.03
N LEU A 266 -18.11 -5.22 2.75
CA LEU A 266 -18.04 -4.07 3.67
C LEU A 266 -18.57 -4.41 5.06
N THR A 267 -19.82 -4.86 5.12
CA THR A 267 -20.51 -5.21 6.37
C THR A 267 -19.85 -6.41 7.06
N GLY A 268 -19.57 -7.48 6.31
CA GLY A 268 -18.97 -8.70 6.88
C GLY A 268 -17.57 -8.43 7.46
N SER A 269 -16.70 -7.75 6.71
CA SER A 269 -15.36 -7.41 7.18
C SER A 269 -15.37 -6.40 8.32
N PHE A 270 -16.32 -5.47 8.36
CA PHE A 270 -16.48 -4.56 9.50
C PHE A 270 -16.77 -5.34 10.79
N HIS A 271 -17.83 -6.15 10.79
CA HIS A 271 -18.22 -6.93 11.98
C HIS A 271 -17.12 -7.88 12.43
N GLU A 272 -16.49 -8.61 11.51
CA GLU A 272 -15.39 -9.52 11.83
C GLU A 272 -14.21 -8.79 12.52
N ASN A 273 -13.88 -7.57 12.07
CA ASN A 273 -12.81 -6.80 12.70
C ASN A 273 -13.22 -6.19 14.04
N VAL A 274 -14.48 -5.79 14.20
CA VAL A 274 -15.03 -5.36 15.48
C VAL A 274 -14.96 -6.52 16.48
N ASP A 275 -15.37 -7.72 16.09
CA ASP A 275 -15.32 -8.90 16.97
C ASP A 275 -13.87 -9.25 17.37
N LYS A 276 -12.93 -9.16 16.43
CA LYS A 276 -11.52 -9.50 16.68
C LYS A 276 -10.74 -8.45 17.47
N LYS A 277 -11.06 -7.16 17.31
CA LYS A 277 -10.21 -6.04 17.77
C LYS A 277 -10.95 -5.00 18.60
N GLY A 278 -12.27 -4.96 18.54
CA GLY A 278 -13.11 -3.95 19.18
C GLY A 278 -12.89 -3.88 20.68
N GLU A 279 -12.93 -5.03 21.38
CA GLU A 279 -12.71 -5.07 22.83
C GLU A 279 -11.33 -4.52 23.21
N ARG A 280 -10.27 -4.93 22.51
CA ARG A 280 -8.91 -4.45 22.75
C ARG A 280 -8.80 -2.94 22.52
N LEU A 281 -9.42 -2.43 21.46
CA LEU A 281 -9.42 -1.01 21.14
C LEU A 281 -10.19 -0.20 22.18
N LEU A 282 -11.35 -0.68 22.59
CA LEU A 282 -12.18 -0.06 23.61
C LEU A 282 -11.47 -0.04 24.98
N ASN A 283 -10.83 -1.13 25.36
CA ASN A 283 -10.00 -1.21 26.57
C ASN A 283 -8.84 -0.22 26.54
N PHE A 284 -8.18 -0.06 25.39
CA PHE A 284 -7.13 0.95 25.21
C PHE A 284 -7.69 2.37 25.42
N LEU A 285 -8.81 2.72 24.79
CA LEU A 285 -9.41 4.05 24.90
C LEU A 285 -9.87 4.34 26.34
N LYS A 286 -10.56 3.38 26.96
CA LYS A 286 -11.12 3.52 28.32
C LYS A 286 -10.08 3.59 29.41
N THR A 287 -9.02 2.79 29.32
CA THR A 287 -8.05 2.63 30.42
C THR A 287 -6.70 3.24 30.11
N GLY A 288 -6.23 3.16 28.87
CA GLY A 288 -4.94 3.69 28.46
C GLY A 288 -5.03 5.18 28.16
N ASP A 289 -5.93 5.53 27.25
CA ASP A 289 -5.97 6.82 26.59
C ASP A 289 -6.68 7.90 27.41
N SER A 290 -7.80 7.57 28.05
CA SER A 290 -8.53 8.47 28.95
C SER A 290 -7.65 9.06 30.07
N ARG A 291 -6.62 8.35 30.52
CA ARG A 291 -5.66 8.84 31.53
C ARG A 291 -4.69 9.90 30.99
N LYS A 292 -4.52 9.97 29.67
CA LYS A 292 -3.57 10.85 28.97
C LYS A 292 -4.25 11.99 28.23
N HIS A 293 -5.43 11.73 27.65
CA HIS A 293 -6.17 12.67 26.84
C HIS A 293 -7.49 13.07 27.50
N LYS A 294 -7.55 14.33 27.93
CA LYS A 294 -8.74 14.93 28.55
C LYS A 294 -10.01 14.85 27.68
N PRO A 295 -9.95 15.04 26.34
CA PRO A 295 -11.14 14.89 25.49
C PRO A 295 -11.75 13.48 25.59
N VAL A 296 -10.91 12.44 25.56
CA VAL A 296 -11.36 11.04 25.68
C VAL A 296 -11.95 10.75 27.06
N LEU A 297 -11.34 11.28 28.13
CA LEU A 297 -11.92 11.18 29.47
C LEU A 297 -13.30 11.83 29.57
N ASN A 298 -13.45 13.03 29.02
CA ASN A 298 -14.73 13.74 29.03
C ASN A 298 -15.81 12.98 28.25
N ALA A 299 -15.47 12.48 27.06
CA ALA A 299 -16.37 11.66 26.24
C ALA A 299 -16.80 10.40 26.99
N LEU A 300 -15.86 9.71 27.65
CA LEU A 300 -16.15 8.53 28.46
C LEU A 300 -17.10 8.84 29.63
N LEU A 301 -16.87 9.95 30.35
CA LEU A 301 -17.74 10.36 31.46
C LEU A 301 -19.15 10.72 30.98
N LYS A 302 -19.27 11.36 29.83
CA LYS A 302 -20.56 11.68 29.19
C LYS A 302 -21.32 10.38 28.86
N LEU A 303 -20.65 9.43 28.20
CA LEU A 303 -21.24 8.13 27.84
C LEU A 303 -21.68 7.33 29.06
N GLN A 304 -20.92 7.38 30.16
CA GLN A 304 -21.32 6.73 31.41
C GLN A 304 -22.53 7.38 32.08
N ALA A 305 -22.69 8.70 31.98
CA ALA A 305 -23.82 9.44 32.52
C ALA A 305 -25.12 9.21 31.73
N GLU A 306 -25.00 8.96 30.43
CA GLU A 306 -26.12 8.74 29.50
C GLU A 306 -26.57 7.26 29.43
N ARG A 307 -25.87 6.35 30.10
CA ARG A 307 -26.09 4.89 30.08
C ARG A 307 -27.35 4.46 30.83
N ASN A 308 -28.52 4.83 30.32
CA ASN A 308 -29.81 4.34 30.79
C ASN A 308 -30.28 3.19 29.90
N GLN A 309 -30.05 1.95 30.38
CA GLN A 309 -30.79 0.73 30.04
C GLN A 309 -30.80 0.25 28.58
N SER A 310 -29.66 -0.17 28.02
CA SER A 310 -29.63 -1.33 27.09
C SER A 310 -28.18 -1.75 26.76
N SER A 311 -27.73 -2.91 27.23
CA SER A 311 -26.41 -3.45 26.83
C SER A 311 -26.56 -4.31 25.57
N GLY A 312 -25.92 -3.92 24.47
CA GLY A 312 -25.81 -4.72 23.25
C GLY A 312 -24.57 -4.35 22.43
N CYS A 313 -24.18 -5.21 21.48
CA CYS A 313 -23.01 -5.01 20.60
C CYS A 313 -23.04 -3.64 19.87
N SER A 314 -24.22 -3.15 19.52
CA SER A 314 -24.40 -1.81 18.92
C SER A 314 -23.91 -0.69 19.84
N GLU A 315 -24.15 -0.78 21.16
CA GLU A 315 -23.75 0.23 22.13
C GLU A 315 -22.22 0.30 22.26
N GLU A 316 -21.54 -0.86 22.25
CA GLU A 316 -20.07 -0.92 22.30
C GLU A 316 -19.42 -0.33 21.05
N VAL A 317 -20.01 -0.55 19.86
CA VAL A 317 -19.52 0.05 18.61
C VAL A 317 -19.72 1.56 18.62
N ILE A 318 -20.88 2.05 19.07
CA ILE A 318 -21.15 3.49 19.20
C ILE A 318 -20.16 4.12 20.17
N GLU A 319 -19.97 3.52 21.35
CA GLU A 319 -19.00 3.98 22.35
C GLU A 319 -17.58 4.01 21.77
N MET A 320 -17.18 2.97 21.05
CA MET A 320 -15.88 2.91 20.40
C MET A 320 -15.69 4.04 19.37
N VAL A 321 -16.68 4.31 18.51
CA VAL A 321 -16.62 5.37 17.51
C VAL A 321 -16.48 6.74 18.17
N LEU A 322 -17.30 7.04 19.18
CA LEU A 322 -17.26 8.33 19.89
C LEU A 322 -15.93 8.55 20.62
N LEU A 323 -15.38 7.50 21.24
CA LEU A 323 -14.07 7.57 21.88
C LEU A 323 -12.94 7.72 20.86
N LEU A 324 -13.03 7.09 19.68
CA LEU A 324 -12.06 7.30 18.59
C LEU A 324 -12.08 8.73 18.07
N MET A 325 -13.26 9.32 17.90
CA MET A 325 -13.38 10.73 17.50
C MET A 325 -12.71 11.65 18.52
N ALA A 326 -12.96 11.43 19.82
CA ALA A 326 -12.30 12.18 20.89
C ALA A 326 -10.77 11.96 20.92
N HIS A 327 -10.30 10.74 20.58
CA HIS A 327 -8.87 10.41 20.51
C HIS A 327 -8.16 11.18 19.38
N PHE A 328 -8.78 11.25 18.20
CA PHE A 328 -8.22 11.97 17.05
C PHE A 328 -8.49 13.48 17.05
N GLY A 329 -9.30 13.96 18.00
CA GLY A 329 -9.69 15.37 18.07
C GLY A 329 -10.67 15.77 16.96
N GLU A 330 -11.46 14.82 16.45
CA GLU A 330 -12.49 15.07 15.47
C GLU A 330 -13.63 15.89 16.08
N ASN A 331 -14.13 16.87 15.33
CA ASN A 331 -15.25 17.69 15.77
C ASN A 331 -16.56 17.01 15.40
N GLU A 332 -17.34 16.62 16.41
CA GLU A 332 -18.68 16.03 16.25
C GLU A 332 -19.57 16.87 15.33
N ALA A 333 -19.53 18.20 15.43
CA ALA A 333 -20.36 19.10 14.63
C ALA A 333 -20.01 19.11 13.12
N HIS A 334 -18.84 18.60 12.73
CA HIS A 334 -18.48 18.44 11.31
C HIS A 334 -18.92 17.09 10.74
N LEU A 335 -19.03 16.06 11.58
CA LEU A 335 -19.43 14.72 11.17
C LEU A 335 -20.92 14.48 11.33
N PHE A 336 -21.55 15.05 12.35
CA PHE A 336 -22.95 14.88 12.66
C PHE A 336 -23.68 16.23 12.58
N HIS A 337 -24.65 16.29 11.68
CA HIS A 337 -25.59 17.40 11.59
C HIS A 337 -26.92 16.96 12.21
N CYS A 338 -27.11 17.27 13.49
CA CYS A 338 -28.32 16.92 14.22
C CYS A 338 -29.47 17.85 13.85
N VAL A 339 -30.59 17.28 13.44
CA VAL A 339 -31.85 17.99 13.15
C VAL A 339 -32.93 17.53 14.12
N GLU A 340 -34.13 18.12 14.08
CA GLU A 340 -35.23 17.65 14.93
C GLU A 340 -35.65 16.23 14.53
N GLU A 341 -35.96 15.37 15.51
CA GLU A 341 -36.32 13.95 15.30
C GLU A 341 -37.49 13.76 14.32
N THR A 342 -38.40 14.75 14.25
CA THR A 342 -39.55 14.75 13.36
C THR A 342 -39.24 15.25 11.93
N SER A 343 -38.01 15.67 11.65
CA SER A 343 -37.62 16.26 10.37
C SER A 343 -37.63 15.22 9.26
N LEU A 344 -38.19 15.57 8.10
CA LEU A 344 -38.04 14.78 6.89
C LEU A 344 -36.73 15.14 6.17
N ALA A 345 -36.12 14.20 5.46
CA ALA A 345 -34.88 14.44 4.70
C ALA A 345 -34.97 15.64 3.73
N LYS A 346 -36.16 15.89 3.17
CA LYS A 346 -36.44 17.02 2.26
C LYS A 346 -36.57 18.38 2.96
N GLU A 347 -36.73 18.39 4.29
CA GLU A 347 -36.90 19.60 5.11
C GLU A 347 -35.56 20.13 5.64
N VAL A 348 -34.50 19.30 5.57
CA VAL A 348 -33.15 19.68 5.97
C VAL A 348 -32.63 20.79 5.04
N GLN A 349 -32.31 21.93 5.65
CA GLN A 349 -31.80 23.09 4.92
C GLN A 349 -30.34 22.85 4.53
N MET A 350 -30.10 22.46 3.28
CA MET A 350 -28.75 22.13 2.78
C MET A 350 -27.73 23.27 2.86
N LYS A 351 -28.18 24.52 3.03
CA LYS A 351 -27.30 25.68 3.30
C LYS A 351 -26.60 25.61 4.65
N ASP A 352 -27.18 24.88 5.61
CA ASP A 352 -26.71 24.74 6.98
C ASP A 352 -25.90 23.42 7.17
N VAL A 353 -25.85 22.60 6.12
CA VAL A 353 -25.07 21.35 6.07
C VAL A 353 -23.66 21.65 5.58
N PRO A 354 -22.61 21.12 6.21
CA PRO A 354 -21.24 21.35 5.77
C PRO A 354 -20.99 20.79 4.36
N LEU A 355 -20.06 21.43 3.64
CA LEU A 355 -19.64 20.95 2.31
C LEU A 355 -18.85 19.63 2.36
N THR A 356 -18.36 19.25 3.53
CA THR A 356 -17.69 17.97 3.76
C THR A 356 -18.72 16.87 4.01
N PRO A 357 -18.43 15.61 3.65
CA PRO A 357 -19.32 14.49 3.95
C PRO A 357 -19.66 14.44 5.45
N CYS A 358 -20.95 14.44 5.76
CA CYS A 358 -21.48 14.36 7.11
C CYS A 358 -22.71 13.46 7.15
N LEU A 359 -23.07 13.01 8.35
CA LEU A 359 -24.27 12.27 8.66
C LEU A 359 -25.33 13.22 9.18
N ILE A 360 -26.52 13.19 8.60
CA ILE A 360 -27.69 13.86 9.16
C ILE A 360 -28.30 12.91 10.17
N VAL A 361 -28.39 13.36 11.43
CA VAL A 361 -28.89 12.55 12.55
C VAL A 361 -30.20 13.16 13.03
N LEU A 362 -31.23 12.33 13.14
CA LEU A 362 -32.55 12.69 13.67
C LEU A 362 -32.57 12.60 15.21
#